data_AF-A0A2L1KHU3-F1
#
_entry.id   AF-A0A2L1KHU3-F1
#
_cell.length_a   1.000
_cell.length_b   1.000
_cell.length_c   1.000
_cell.angle_alpha   90.00
_cell.angle_beta   90.00
_cell.angle_gamma   90.00
#
_symmetry.space_group_name_H-M   'P 1'
#
loop_
_entity.id
_entity.type
_entity.pdbx_description
1 polymer ?
#
loop_
_entity_poly.entity_id
_entity_poly.type
_entity_poly.pdbx_seq_one_letter_code
_entity_poly.pdbx_strand_id
1 'polypeptide(L)'
;MSKLQRTAKQFQDGWISFLRVLARNSKIKFVIRPNVRPCTDGKVAYLPSLPANLTEEDLILFKRWGYHEVGHIMHSDVPFFQEFSMEHGAFAGLLLNAVDDVYMEYAQTRSSRRSERFFRQGAAIMFDRGMFRDGSQSPQEAFASYTLCFLRSRRWSEYQQPLAAVRKNFDAHFGEHADQVRENLETILLAEYPSVRSTQDAGDLTLRLIEMLKQQRDQQDEQPQEEPEDDNSEGDEGDDQDDQQSSQGDDESNQEDDQTSDNGQGQGQKVDQEPTNGDTGGQGSDDGKAEDESDSKADGQGAPGEDDADANNQSENAQGDSQGQNGVDLAELIEQMLSSNGGDDSEVLDMDKVIQQLATSIQNGTI
;
A
#
# COMPACT_ATOMS: atom_id res chain seq x y z
N MET A 1 15.13 -26.85 -32.97
CA MET A 1 14.60 -25.57 -32.45
C MET A 1 15.72 -24.87 -31.71
N SER A 2 15.98 -23.60 -32.02
CA SER A 2 16.99 -22.81 -31.30
C SER A 2 16.56 -22.59 -29.84
N LYS A 3 17.51 -22.25 -28.96
CA LYS A 3 17.24 -21.96 -27.53
C LYS A 3 16.15 -20.87 -27.40
N LEU A 4 16.26 -19.80 -28.19
CA LEU A 4 15.28 -18.71 -28.30
C LEU A 4 13.87 -19.19 -28.71
N GLN A 5 13.77 -20.08 -29.70
CA GLN A 5 12.48 -20.65 -30.14
C GLN A 5 11.85 -21.56 -29.07
N ARG A 6 12.65 -22.25 -28.26
CA ARG A 6 12.15 -23.04 -27.12
C ARG A 6 11.60 -22.14 -26.02
N THR A 7 12.31 -21.06 -25.68
CA THR A 7 11.89 -20.13 -24.63
C THR A 7 10.59 -19.41 -24.99
N ALA A 8 10.49 -18.85 -26.21
CA ALA A 8 9.29 -18.17 -26.69
C ALA A 8 8.05 -19.10 -26.69
N LYS A 9 8.22 -20.36 -27.11
CA LYS A 9 7.16 -21.37 -27.08
C LYS A 9 6.74 -21.76 -25.66
N GLN A 10 7.68 -21.96 -24.75
CA GLN A 10 7.38 -22.25 -23.33
C GLN A 10 6.64 -21.09 -22.64
N PHE A 11 6.95 -19.85 -23.00
CA PHE A 11 6.27 -18.66 -22.49
C PHE A 11 4.84 -18.52 -23.05
N GLN A 12 4.63 -18.75 -24.35
CA GLN A 12 3.29 -18.79 -24.96
C GLN A 12 2.42 -19.93 -24.40
N ASP A 13 2.99 -21.13 -24.24
CA ASP A 13 2.30 -22.27 -23.63
C ASP A 13 1.96 -21.99 -22.15
N GLY A 14 2.75 -21.17 -21.47
CA GLY A 14 2.62 -20.85 -20.05
C GLY A 14 1.36 -20.06 -19.66
N TRP A 15 1.00 -19.01 -20.42
CA TRP A 15 -0.20 -18.21 -20.12
C TRP A 15 -1.49 -18.87 -20.63
N ILE A 16 -1.45 -19.52 -21.80
CA ILE A 16 -2.62 -20.25 -22.33
C ILE A 16 -2.97 -21.42 -21.41
N SER A 17 -1.98 -22.19 -20.97
CA SER A 17 -2.20 -23.30 -20.02
C SER A 17 -2.72 -22.78 -18.68
N PHE A 18 -2.19 -21.66 -18.20
CA PHE A 18 -2.69 -21.00 -17.00
C PHE A 18 -4.17 -20.64 -17.13
N LEU A 19 -4.57 -19.88 -18.16
CA LEU A 19 -5.96 -19.49 -18.36
C LEU A 19 -6.88 -20.70 -18.53
N ARG A 20 -6.44 -21.73 -19.26
CA ARG A 20 -7.24 -22.94 -19.45
C ARG A 20 -7.49 -23.67 -18.13
N VAL A 21 -6.47 -23.76 -17.27
CA VAL A 21 -6.61 -24.35 -15.93
C VAL A 21 -7.50 -23.48 -15.05
N LEU A 22 -7.28 -22.17 -15.06
CA LEU A 22 -8.04 -21.23 -14.25
C LEU A 22 -9.52 -21.24 -14.65
N ALA A 23 -9.83 -21.08 -15.94
CA ALA A 23 -11.17 -21.17 -16.52
C ALA A 23 -11.86 -22.50 -16.19
N ARG A 24 -11.16 -23.62 -16.26
CA ARG A 24 -11.73 -24.93 -15.91
C ARG A 24 -12.09 -25.00 -14.42
N ASN A 25 -11.21 -24.50 -13.56
CA ASN A 25 -11.37 -24.61 -12.12
C ASN A 25 -12.44 -23.64 -11.59
N SER A 26 -12.54 -22.44 -12.15
CA SER A 26 -13.53 -21.44 -11.74
C SER A 26 -14.82 -21.48 -12.55
N LYS A 27 -14.85 -22.18 -13.69
CA LYS A 27 -15.95 -22.17 -14.67
C LYS A 27 -16.23 -20.79 -15.27
N ILE A 28 -15.21 -19.93 -15.32
CA ILE A 28 -15.29 -18.54 -15.81
C ILE A 28 -14.78 -18.44 -17.25
N LYS A 29 -15.42 -17.57 -18.03
CA LYS A 29 -14.97 -17.20 -19.37
C LYS A 29 -13.94 -16.07 -19.29
N PHE A 30 -12.84 -16.21 -20.03
CA PHE A 30 -11.85 -15.17 -20.23
C PHE A 30 -11.94 -14.59 -21.64
N VAL A 31 -11.77 -13.27 -21.74
CA VAL A 31 -11.73 -12.55 -23.01
C VAL A 31 -10.46 -11.68 -23.04
N ILE A 32 -9.56 -11.96 -23.99
CA ILE A 32 -8.30 -11.23 -24.16
C ILE A 32 -8.47 -10.19 -25.28
N ARG A 33 -8.19 -8.92 -25.00
CA ARG A 33 -8.34 -7.82 -25.98
C ARG A 33 -7.20 -6.80 -25.88
N PRO A 34 -6.79 -6.16 -26.98
CA PRO A 34 -5.83 -5.06 -26.92
C PRO A 34 -6.47 -3.84 -26.20
N ASN A 35 -5.65 -3.07 -25.48
CA ASN A 35 -6.04 -1.80 -24.84
C ASN A 35 -7.27 -1.89 -23.91
N VAL A 36 -7.38 -2.98 -23.15
CA VAL A 36 -8.44 -3.19 -22.16
C VAL A 36 -7.81 -3.30 -20.78
N ARG A 37 -8.38 -2.59 -19.80
CA ARG A 37 -8.00 -2.73 -18.38
C ARG A 37 -8.48 -4.11 -17.93
N PRO A 38 -7.72 -4.84 -17.07
CA PRO A 38 -8.30 -5.96 -16.34
C PRO A 38 -9.60 -5.52 -15.68
N CYS A 39 -10.69 -6.24 -15.96
CA CYS A 39 -11.98 -5.96 -15.35
C CYS A 39 -12.93 -7.16 -15.50
N THR A 40 -14.05 -7.09 -14.79
CA THR A 40 -15.11 -8.10 -14.85
C THR A 40 -16.50 -7.49 -14.77
N ASP A 41 -17.48 -8.17 -15.38
CA ASP A 41 -18.91 -7.89 -15.24
C ASP A 41 -19.61 -8.84 -14.24
N GLY A 42 -18.82 -9.54 -13.42
CA GLY A 42 -19.28 -10.59 -12.52
C GLY A 42 -19.53 -11.95 -13.21
N LYS A 43 -19.32 -12.06 -14.52
CA LYS A 43 -19.50 -13.31 -15.29
C LYS A 43 -18.31 -13.63 -16.20
N VAL A 44 -17.71 -12.60 -16.78
CA VAL A 44 -16.60 -12.69 -17.73
C VAL A 44 -15.44 -11.86 -17.21
N ALA A 45 -14.25 -12.47 -17.18
CA ALA A 45 -13.00 -11.76 -16.90
C ALA A 45 -12.40 -11.26 -18.23
N TYR A 46 -12.22 -9.95 -18.33
CA TYR A 46 -11.56 -9.29 -19.45
C TYR A 46 -10.11 -9.00 -19.05
N LEU A 47 -9.15 -9.41 -19.88
CA LEU A 47 -7.73 -9.19 -19.63
C LEU A 47 -7.07 -8.54 -20.85
N PRO A 48 -6.04 -7.72 -20.64
CA PRO A 48 -5.29 -7.13 -21.73
C PRO A 48 -4.58 -8.18 -22.57
N SER A 49 -4.36 -7.88 -23.84
CA SER A 49 -3.42 -8.63 -24.68
C SER A 49 -2.01 -8.49 -24.14
N LEU A 50 -1.26 -9.59 -24.19
CA LEU A 50 0.14 -9.61 -23.80
C LEU A 50 1.01 -8.89 -24.84
N PRO A 51 2.13 -8.28 -24.42
CA PRO A 51 3.07 -7.65 -25.34
C PRO A 51 3.72 -8.70 -26.27
N ALA A 52 4.21 -8.25 -27.44
CA ALA A 52 4.88 -9.12 -28.41
C ALA A 52 6.13 -9.79 -27.80
N ASN A 53 6.92 -9.01 -27.06
CA ASN A 53 8.01 -9.49 -26.23
C ASN A 53 7.52 -9.73 -24.81
N LEU A 54 7.16 -10.96 -24.51
CA LEU A 54 6.70 -11.32 -23.17
C LEU A 54 7.89 -11.53 -22.22
N THR A 55 8.02 -10.69 -21.20
CA THR A 55 8.96 -10.93 -20.08
C THR A 55 8.34 -11.86 -19.02
N GLU A 56 9.17 -12.39 -18.12
CA GLU A 56 8.66 -13.20 -17.00
C GLU A 56 7.78 -12.36 -16.05
N GLU A 57 8.16 -11.11 -15.81
CA GLU A 57 7.39 -10.17 -15.00
C GLU A 57 6.01 -9.87 -15.62
N ASP A 58 5.95 -9.65 -16.94
CA ASP A 58 4.67 -9.44 -17.64
C ASP A 58 3.75 -10.65 -17.48
N LEU A 59 4.32 -11.86 -17.51
CA LEU A 59 3.58 -13.08 -17.28
C LEU A 59 3.11 -13.23 -15.82
N ILE A 60 3.88 -12.74 -14.85
CA ILE A 60 3.48 -12.69 -13.44
C ILE A 60 2.30 -11.72 -13.27
N LEU A 61 2.40 -10.51 -13.81
CA LEU A 61 1.34 -9.50 -13.77
C LEU A 61 0.06 -10.00 -14.44
N PHE A 62 0.18 -10.62 -15.61
CA PHE A 62 -0.97 -11.20 -16.30
C PHE A 62 -1.67 -12.28 -15.48
N LYS A 63 -0.91 -13.15 -14.81
CA LYS A 63 -1.47 -14.18 -13.92
C LYS A 63 -2.08 -13.57 -12.67
N ARG A 64 -1.48 -12.51 -12.12
CA ARG A 64 -2.04 -11.73 -11.01
C ARG A 64 -3.42 -11.19 -11.39
N TRP A 65 -3.53 -10.47 -12.51
CA TRP A 65 -4.80 -9.93 -13.01
C TRP A 65 -5.83 -11.04 -13.21
N GLY A 66 -5.45 -12.15 -13.85
CA GLY A 66 -6.35 -13.29 -14.01
C GLY A 66 -6.89 -13.85 -12.68
N TYR A 67 -6.06 -13.92 -11.63
CA TYR A 67 -6.53 -14.35 -10.31
C TYR A 67 -7.38 -13.30 -9.59
N HIS A 68 -7.09 -12.02 -9.78
CA HIS A 68 -7.80 -10.87 -9.23
C HIS A 68 -9.23 -10.81 -9.81
N GLU A 69 -9.40 -10.83 -11.14
CA GLU A 69 -10.73 -10.83 -11.78
C GLU A 69 -11.57 -12.06 -11.39
N VAL A 70 -10.94 -13.23 -11.27
CA VAL A 70 -11.62 -14.42 -10.76
C VAL A 70 -11.99 -14.25 -9.29
N GLY A 71 -11.18 -13.54 -8.52
CA GLY A 71 -11.46 -13.19 -7.13
C GLY A 71 -12.78 -12.44 -7.04
N HIS A 72 -12.94 -11.35 -7.81
CA HIS A 72 -14.19 -10.60 -7.86
C HIS A 72 -15.38 -11.47 -8.28
N ILE A 73 -15.26 -12.27 -9.35
CA ILE A 73 -16.39 -13.10 -9.81
C ILE A 73 -16.81 -14.15 -8.77
N MET A 74 -15.86 -14.67 -7.99
CA MET A 74 -16.10 -15.76 -7.06
C MET A 74 -16.52 -15.31 -5.67
N HIS A 75 -16.05 -14.14 -5.23
CA HIS A 75 -16.16 -13.70 -3.84
C HIS A 75 -16.84 -12.34 -3.69
N SER A 76 -16.81 -11.48 -4.72
CA SER A 76 -17.42 -10.16 -4.65
C SER A 76 -18.85 -10.14 -5.19
N ASP A 77 -19.69 -9.28 -4.61
CA ASP A 77 -21.04 -8.99 -5.11
C ASP A 77 -21.01 -7.76 -6.03
N VAL A 78 -20.78 -8.00 -7.32
CA VAL A 78 -20.67 -6.93 -8.35
C VAL A 78 -21.95 -6.08 -8.45
N PRO A 79 -23.17 -6.64 -8.44
CA PRO A 79 -24.39 -5.84 -8.37
C PRO A 79 -24.44 -4.90 -7.16
N PHE A 80 -24.14 -5.41 -5.96
CA PHE A 80 -24.10 -4.58 -4.75
C PHE A 80 -23.05 -3.47 -4.87
N PHE A 81 -21.85 -3.78 -5.37
CA PHE A 81 -20.79 -2.80 -5.58
C PHE A 81 -21.24 -1.62 -6.46
N GLN A 82 -21.92 -1.93 -7.56
CA GLN A 82 -22.44 -0.92 -8.51
C GLN A 82 -23.54 -0.06 -7.87
N GLU A 83 -24.47 -0.68 -7.14
CA GLU A 83 -25.53 0.02 -6.43
C GLU A 83 -24.97 0.93 -5.34
N PHE A 84 -24.04 0.43 -4.54
CA PHE A 84 -23.37 1.16 -3.47
C PHE A 84 -22.68 2.43 -3.98
N SER A 85 -21.94 2.34 -5.09
CA SER A 85 -21.24 3.49 -5.69
C SER A 85 -22.21 4.55 -6.24
N MET A 86 -23.35 4.11 -6.79
CA MET A 86 -24.40 5.03 -7.24
C MET A 86 -25.11 5.71 -6.07
N GLU A 87 -25.32 5.00 -4.96
CA GLU A 87 -26.02 5.51 -3.78
C GLU A 87 -25.16 6.46 -2.94
N HIS A 88 -23.88 6.12 -2.75
CA HIS A 88 -22.99 6.80 -1.80
C HIS A 88 -21.91 7.65 -2.47
N GLY A 89 -21.86 7.68 -3.80
CA GLY A 89 -20.96 8.51 -4.58
C GLY A 89 -19.59 7.87 -4.82
N ALA A 90 -18.79 8.55 -5.66
CA ALA A 90 -17.59 7.97 -6.24
C ALA A 90 -16.46 7.70 -5.23
N PHE A 91 -16.33 8.54 -4.19
CA PHE A 91 -15.37 8.31 -3.12
C PHE A 91 -15.72 7.03 -2.33
N ALA A 92 -17.00 6.83 -2.03
CA ALA A 92 -17.46 5.60 -1.36
C ALA A 92 -17.20 4.37 -2.24
N GLY A 93 -17.45 4.45 -3.55
CA GLY A 93 -17.11 3.38 -4.49
C GLY A 93 -15.61 3.05 -4.52
N LEU A 94 -14.75 4.08 -4.61
CA LEU A 94 -13.29 3.91 -4.57
C LEU A 94 -12.81 3.26 -3.26
N LEU A 95 -13.37 3.68 -2.12
CA LEU A 95 -13.01 3.13 -0.82
C LEU A 95 -13.55 1.71 -0.63
N LEU A 96 -14.77 1.41 -1.11
CA LEU A 96 -15.30 0.05 -1.14
C LEU A 96 -14.39 -0.85 -1.96
N ASN A 97 -13.92 -0.40 -3.11
CA ASN A 97 -12.96 -1.16 -3.92
C ASN A 97 -11.70 -1.46 -3.11
N ALA A 98 -11.10 -0.45 -2.45
CA ALA A 98 -9.91 -0.63 -1.62
C ALA A 98 -10.08 -1.71 -0.53
N VAL A 99 -11.27 -1.83 0.08
CA VAL A 99 -11.56 -2.82 1.13
C VAL A 99 -11.92 -4.19 0.54
N ASP A 100 -12.83 -4.23 -0.44
CA ASP A 100 -13.30 -5.46 -1.08
C ASP A 100 -12.16 -6.20 -1.79
N ASP A 101 -11.22 -5.46 -2.38
CA ASP A 101 -10.01 -6.02 -2.99
C ASP A 101 -9.20 -6.88 -2.04
N VAL A 102 -9.01 -6.38 -0.81
CA VAL A 102 -8.24 -7.13 0.19
C VAL A 102 -9.05 -8.35 0.63
N TYR A 103 -10.36 -8.20 0.77
CA TYR A 103 -11.26 -9.29 1.16
C TYR A 103 -11.22 -10.41 0.10
N MET A 104 -11.46 -10.08 -1.16
CA MET A 104 -11.57 -11.03 -2.26
C MET A 104 -10.22 -11.66 -2.58
N GLU A 105 -9.11 -10.92 -2.52
CA GLU A 105 -7.78 -11.50 -2.75
C GLU A 105 -7.42 -12.49 -1.63
N TYR A 106 -7.73 -12.16 -0.37
CA TYR A 106 -7.53 -13.06 0.76
C TYR A 106 -8.42 -14.30 0.66
N ALA A 107 -9.69 -14.16 0.32
CA ALA A 107 -10.59 -15.28 0.05
C ALA A 107 -10.04 -16.16 -1.09
N GLN A 108 -9.53 -15.54 -2.15
CA GLN A 108 -8.94 -16.23 -3.29
C GLN A 108 -7.67 -17.01 -2.91
N THR A 109 -6.85 -16.52 -1.97
CA THR A 109 -5.68 -17.28 -1.47
C THR A 109 -6.05 -18.57 -0.76
N ARG A 110 -7.24 -18.63 -0.14
CA ARG A 110 -7.76 -19.85 0.51
C ARG A 110 -8.15 -20.90 -0.53
N SER A 111 -8.69 -20.46 -1.67
CA SER A 111 -9.08 -21.32 -2.79
C SER A 111 -7.90 -21.73 -3.68
N SER A 112 -6.84 -20.91 -3.74
CA SER A 112 -5.64 -21.20 -4.53
C SER A 112 -4.37 -20.64 -3.90
N ARG A 113 -3.53 -21.49 -3.31
CA ARG A 113 -2.20 -21.07 -2.84
C ARG A 113 -1.31 -20.43 -3.92
N ARG A 114 -1.60 -20.71 -5.20
CA ARG A 114 -0.88 -20.09 -6.32
C ARG A 114 -1.25 -18.61 -6.49
N SER A 115 -2.48 -18.20 -6.17
CA SER A 115 -2.89 -16.80 -6.31
C SER A 115 -2.08 -15.91 -5.37
N GLU A 116 -1.88 -16.33 -4.12
CA GLU A 116 -1.06 -15.61 -3.13
C GLU A 116 0.35 -15.31 -3.65
N ARG A 117 1.00 -16.30 -4.29
CA ARG A 117 2.30 -16.10 -4.90
C ARG A 117 2.27 -14.99 -5.96
N PHE A 118 1.28 -14.99 -6.86
CA PHE A 118 1.20 -13.98 -7.91
C PHE A 118 0.75 -12.60 -7.40
N PHE A 119 -0.10 -12.53 -6.37
CA PHE A 119 -0.44 -11.27 -5.73
C PHE A 119 0.80 -10.62 -5.11
N ARG A 120 1.61 -11.38 -4.36
CA ARG A 120 2.83 -10.88 -3.73
C ARG A 120 3.92 -10.50 -4.74
N GLN A 121 4.23 -11.40 -5.68
CA GLN A 121 5.23 -11.11 -6.72
C GLN A 121 4.80 -9.95 -7.60
N GLY A 122 3.53 -9.90 -7.99
CA GLY A 122 3.01 -8.81 -8.79
C GLY A 122 2.98 -7.48 -8.04
N ALA A 123 2.74 -7.46 -6.72
CA ALA A 123 2.83 -6.23 -5.93
C ALA A 123 4.23 -5.61 -5.98
N ALA A 124 5.30 -6.41 -5.81
CA ALA A 124 6.67 -5.90 -5.94
C ALA A 124 6.93 -5.32 -7.35
N ILE A 125 6.60 -6.07 -8.40
CA ILE A 125 6.79 -5.64 -9.80
C ILE A 125 5.99 -4.37 -10.10
N MET A 126 4.73 -4.28 -9.64
CA MET A 126 3.87 -3.13 -9.88
C MET A 126 4.42 -1.88 -9.19
N PHE A 127 5.01 -2.02 -8.00
CA PHE A 127 5.66 -0.91 -7.31
C PHE A 127 6.91 -0.45 -8.06
N ASP A 128 7.79 -1.37 -8.45
CA ASP A 128 9.00 -1.07 -9.21
C ASP A 128 8.71 -0.39 -10.55
N ARG A 129 7.56 -0.72 -11.17
CA ARG A 129 7.10 -0.14 -12.44
C ARG A 129 6.22 1.11 -12.28
N GLY A 130 6.01 1.60 -11.06
CA GLY A 130 5.18 2.79 -10.78
C GLY A 130 3.70 2.64 -11.14
N MET A 131 3.17 1.41 -11.08
CA MET A 131 1.78 1.05 -11.44
C MET A 131 0.80 1.11 -10.26
N PHE A 132 1.25 1.46 -9.05
CA PHE A 132 0.35 1.75 -7.95
C PHE A 132 -0.22 3.15 -8.11
N ARG A 133 -1.49 3.35 -7.73
CA ARG A 133 -1.91 4.67 -7.29
C ARG A 133 -1.22 4.93 -5.97
N ASP A 134 -0.36 5.93 -5.97
CA ASP A 134 0.42 6.31 -4.80
C ASP A 134 -0.32 7.35 -3.96
N GLY A 135 -1.54 7.74 -4.32
CA GLY A 135 -2.32 8.73 -3.58
C GLY A 135 -1.93 10.16 -3.90
N SER A 136 -1.16 10.41 -4.96
CA SER A 136 -0.72 11.76 -5.34
C SER A 136 -1.77 12.60 -6.04
N GLN A 137 -2.83 11.98 -6.59
CA GLN A 137 -3.79 12.69 -7.43
C GLN A 137 -4.85 13.46 -6.64
N SER A 138 -5.28 12.94 -5.50
CA SER A 138 -6.33 13.54 -4.68
C SER A 138 -6.31 12.98 -3.25
N PRO A 139 -6.88 13.70 -2.27
CA PRO A 139 -7.03 13.19 -0.91
C PRO A 139 -7.90 11.91 -0.85
N GLN A 140 -8.88 11.75 -1.74
CA GLN A 140 -9.66 10.50 -1.86
C GLN A 140 -8.79 9.33 -2.31
N GLU A 141 -7.95 9.54 -3.33
CA GLU A 141 -7.02 8.52 -3.80
C GLU A 141 -6.01 8.16 -2.71
N ALA A 142 -5.48 9.15 -1.99
CA ALA A 142 -4.57 8.93 -0.87
C ALA A 142 -5.22 8.08 0.23
N PHE A 143 -6.44 8.41 0.62
CA PHE A 143 -7.18 7.70 1.67
C PHE A 143 -7.49 6.24 1.28
N ALA A 144 -7.97 6.01 0.06
CA ALA A 144 -8.28 4.67 -0.44
C ALA A 144 -7.00 3.83 -0.66
N SER A 145 -5.96 4.43 -1.25
CA SER A 145 -4.68 3.76 -1.48
C SER A 145 -4.00 3.41 -0.17
N TYR A 146 -4.09 4.28 0.84
CA TYR A 146 -3.55 4.03 2.17
C TYR A 146 -4.28 2.86 2.82
N THR A 147 -5.62 2.88 2.76
CA THR A 147 -6.48 1.79 3.29
C THR A 147 -6.07 0.44 2.72
N LEU A 148 -5.98 0.32 1.39
CA LEU A 148 -5.60 -0.92 0.72
C LEU A 148 -4.18 -1.36 1.06
N CYS A 149 -3.20 -0.45 0.98
CA CYS A 149 -1.81 -0.79 1.26
C CYS A 149 -1.61 -1.17 2.73
N PHE A 150 -2.25 -0.45 3.66
CA PHE A 150 -2.21 -0.74 5.09
C PHE A 150 -2.75 -2.13 5.37
N LEU A 151 -3.97 -2.44 4.93
CA LEU A 151 -4.60 -3.74 5.12
C LEU A 151 -3.80 -4.90 4.50
N ARG A 152 -3.24 -4.72 3.29
CA ARG A 152 -2.40 -5.74 2.64
C ARG A 152 -1.06 -5.94 3.34
N SER A 153 -0.45 -4.85 3.82
CA SER A 153 0.85 -4.87 4.50
C SER A 153 0.84 -5.69 5.80
N ARG A 154 -0.34 -5.88 6.41
CA ARG A 154 -0.54 -6.73 7.60
C ARG A 154 -0.22 -8.19 7.35
N ARG A 155 -0.39 -8.66 6.11
CA ARG A 155 -0.16 -10.07 5.73
C ARG A 155 1.02 -10.23 4.78
N TRP A 156 1.25 -9.26 3.89
CA TRP A 156 2.23 -9.35 2.82
C TRP A 156 3.22 -8.20 2.91
N SER A 157 4.47 -8.53 3.26
CA SER A 157 5.54 -7.55 3.44
C SER A 157 5.87 -6.76 2.18
N GLU A 158 5.53 -7.28 1.00
CA GLU A 158 5.70 -6.59 -0.29
C GLU A 158 4.92 -5.27 -0.38
N TYR A 159 3.89 -5.08 0.46
CA TYR A 159 3.11 -3.84 0.51
C TYR A 159 3.69 -2.79 1.46
N GLN A 160 4.76 -3.08 2.21
CA GLN A 160 5.39 -2.12 3.12
C GLN A 160 6.02 -0.92 2.37
N GLN A 161 6.65 -1.17 1.22
CA GLN A 161 7.21 -0.09 0.39
C GLN A 161 6.12 0.76 -0.28
N PRO A 162 5.10 0.17 -0.96
CA PRO A 162 3.92 0.92 -1.41
C PRO A 162 3.26 1.73 -0.29
N LEU A 163 3.07 1.15 0.89
CA LEU A 163 2.47 1.85 2.04
C LEU A 163 3.28 3.08 2.44
N ALA A 164 4.61 2.99 2.49
CA ALA A 164 5.46 4.12 2.80
C ALA A 164 5.36 5.24 1.76
N ALA A 165 5.28 4.89 0.47
CA ALA A 165 5.08 5.86 -0.61
C ALA A 165 3.72 6.55 -0.51
N VAL A 166 2.65 5.77 -0.30
CA VAL A 166 1.29 6.30 -0.15
C VAL A 166 1.16 7.16 1.09
N ARG A 167 1.78 6.76 2.21
CA ARG A 167 1.81 7.54 3.45
C ARG A 167 2.35 8.94 3.21
N LYS A 168 3.43 9.08 2.42
CA LYS A 168 3.99 10.40 2.11
C LYS A 168 2.97 11.31 1.40
N ASN A 169 2.21 10.79 0.44
CA ASN A 169 1.20 11.57 -0.27
C ASN A 169 -0.04 11.82 0.59
N PHE A 170 -0.42 10.86 1.44
CA PHE A 170 -1.43 11.05 2.47
C PHE A 170 -1.05 12.21 3.40
N ASP A 171 0.16 12.19 3.95
CA ASP A 171 0.65 13.24 4.84
C ASP A 171 0.68 14.61 4.14
N ALA A 172 1.00 14.64 2.83
CA ALA A 172 0.96 15.87 2.04
C ALA A 172 -0.45 16.43 1.82
N HIS A 173 -1.46 15.56 1.67
CA HIS A 173 -2.85 15.98 1.46
C HIS A 173 -3.53 16.44 2.76
N PHE A 174 -3.28 15.75 3.87
CA PHE A 174 -3.93 16.01 5.16
C PHE A 174 -3.13 16.96 6.07
N GLY A 175 -1.89 17.29 5.72
CA GLY A 175 -1.07 18.28 6.43
C GLY A 175 -0.89 17.95 7.90
N GLU A 176 -1.10 18.92 8.78
CA GLU A 176 -0.97 18.75 10.24
C GLU A 176 -2.00 17.77 10.82
N HIS A 177 -3.11 17.51 10.12
CA HIS A 177 -4.15 16.57 10.54
C HIS A 177 -3.85 15.12 10.14
N ALA A 178 -2.80 14.88 9.35
CA ALA A 178 -2.50 13.57 8.78
C ALA A 178 -2.37 12.47 9.84
N ASP A 179 -1.63 12.71 10.93
CA ASP A 179 -1.45 11.71 11.98
C ASP A 179 -2.78 11.37 12.67
N GLN A 180 -3.60 12.37 13.00
CA GLN A 180 -4.90 12.16 13.64
C GLN A 180 -5.87 11.37 12.74
N VAL A 181 -6.00 11.75 11.46
CA VAL A 181 -6.88 11.04 10.51
C VAL A 181 -6.38 9.62 10.29
N ARG A 182 -5.07 9.43 10.11
CA ARG A 182 -4.45 8.13 9.88
C ARG A 182 -4.58 7.21 11.09
N GLU A 183 -4.38 7.69 12.31
CA GLU A 183 -4.55 6.91 13.53
C GLU A 183 -6.00 6.45 13.73
N ASN A 184 -6.98 7.32 13.45
CA ASN A 184 -8.40 6.99 13.50
C ASN A 184 -8.77 5.94 12.43
N LEU A 185 -8.27 6.12 11.20
CA LEU A 185 -8.41 5.16 10.11
C LEU A 185 -7.83 3.78 10.51
N GLU A 186 -6.57 3.74 10.93
CA GLU A 186 -5.89 2.50 11.32
C GLU A 186 -6.59 1.80 12.50
N THR A 187 -7.08 2.56 13.47
CA THR A 187 -7.83 2.03 14.62
C THR A 187 -9.09 1.29 14.16
N ILE A 188 -9.89 1.90 13.29
CA ILE A 188 -11.10 1.27 12.75
C ILE A 188 -10.72 0.05 11.91
N LEU A 189 -9.75 0.18 11.00
CA LEU A 189 -9.33 -0.92 10.13
C LEU A 189 -8.82 -2.13 10.95
N LEU A 190 -8.03 -1.91 12.00
CA LEU A 190 -7.53 -2.99 12.84
C LEU A 190 -8.64 -3.67 13.65
N ALA A 191 -9.63 -2.91 14.11
CA ALA A 191 -10.74 -3.43 14.91
C ALA A 191 -11.79 -4.17 14.06
N GLU A 192 -12.16 -3.63 12.91
CA GLU A 192 -13.37 -4.02 12.19
C GLU A 192 -13.08 -4.88 10.94
N TYR A 193 -11.99 -4.63 10.21
CA TYR A 193 -11.64 -5.42 9.02
C TYR A 193 -11.52 -6.94 9.26
N PRO A 194 -11.01 -7.44 10.41
CA PRO A 194 -10.99 -8.87 10.69
C PRO A 194 -12.36 -9.56 10.61
N SER A 195 -13.46 -8.81 10.73
CA SER A 195 -14.83 -9.30 10.66
C SER A 195 -15.43 -9.27 9.26
N VAL A 196 -14.77 -8.66 8.27
CA VAL A 196 -15.25 -8.60 6.87
C VAL A 196 -15.24 -10.00 6.25
N ARG A 197 -16.41 -10.44 5.75
CA ARG A 197 -16.62 -11.77 5.15
C ARG A 197 -17.39 -11.73 3.82
N SER A 198 -17.81 -10.55 3.38
CA SER A 198 -18.56 -10.30 2.15
C SER A 198 -18.31 -8.88 1.64
N THR A 199 -18.71 -8.59 0.39
CA THR A 199 -18.69 -7.22 -0.15
C THR A 199 -19.62 -6.29 0.62
N GLN A 200 -20.72 -6.80 1.17
CA GLN A 200 -21.62 -6.04 2.04
C GLN A 200 -20.92 -5.62 3.34
N ASP A 201 -20.20 -6.53 4.00
CA ASP A 201 -19.41 -6.16 5.19
C ASP A 201 -18.31 -5.14 4.85
N ALA A 202 -17.74 -5.22 3.65
CA ALA A 202 -16.79 -4.22 3.15
C ALA A 202 -17.47 -2.87 2.90
N GLY A 203 -18.71 -2.87 2.43
CA GLY A 203 -19.57 -1.68 2.30
C GLY A 203 -19.88 -1.04 3.66
N ASP A 204 -20.24 -1.83 4.66
CA ASP A 204 -20.49 -1.35 6.02
C ASP A 204 -19.23 -0.70 6.62
N LEU A 205 -18.07 -1.35 6.48
CA LEU A 205 -16.79 -0.77 6.90
C LEU A 205 -16.47 0.51 6.13
N THR A 206 -16.75 0.57 4.84
CA THR A 206 -16.57 1.78 4.01
C THR A 206 -17.40 2.95 4.53
N LEU A 207 -18.69 2.71 4.82
CA LEU A 207 -19.57 3.73 5.40
C LEU A 207 -19.08 4.15 6.80
N ARG A 208 -18.59 3.20 7.61
CA ARG A 208 -18.01 3.50 8.93
C ARG A 208 -16.78 4.41 8.85
N LEU A 209 -15.92 4.24 7.83
CA LEU A 209 -14.76 5.09 7.58
C LEU A 209 -15.15 6.49 7.10
N ILE A 210 -16.16 6.58 6.22
CA ILE A 210 -16.73 7.87 5.79
C ILE A 210 -17.35 8.61 6.98
N GLU A 211 -18.07 7.89 7.85
CA GLU A 211 -18.65 8.46 9.06
C GLU A 211 -17.57 8.96 10.03
N MET A 212 -16.43 8.27 10.13
CA MET A 212 -15.28 8.75 10.89
C MET A 212 -14.78 10.11 10.36
N LEU A 213 -14.68 10.28 9.04
CA LEU A 213 -14.30 11.57 8.45
C LEU A 213 -15.35 12.66 8.76
N LYS A 214 -16.64 12.36 8.62
CA LYS A 214 -17.71 13.32 8.95
C LYS A 214 -17.65 13.78 10.40
N GLN A 215 -17.40 12.86 11.33
CA GLN A 215 -17.25 13.18 12.76
C GLN A 215 -16.03 14.09 13.01
N GLN A 216 -14.93 13.91 12.28
CA GLN A 216 -13.76 14.78 12.40
C GLN A 216 -14.01 16.19 11.86
N ARG A 217 -14.76 16.31 10.74
CA ARG A 217 -15.22 17.60 10.22
C ARG A 217 -16.08 18.32 11.26
N ASP A 218 -17.10 17.64 11.79
CA ASP A 218 -18.07 18.24 12.71
C ASP A 218 -17.42 18.67 14.04
N GLN A 219 -16.39 17.96 14.52
CA GLN A 219 -15.63 18.33 15.73
C GLN A 219 -14.78 19.60 15.56
N GLN A 220 -14.38 19.94 14.34
CA GLN A 220 -13.56 21.12 14.07
C GLN A 220 -14.42 22.40 14.02
N ASP A 221 -15.65 22.30 13.51
CA ASP A 221 -16.62 23.41 13.49
C ASP A 221 -17.10 23.82 14.89
N GLU A 222 -16.99 22.92 15.89
CA GLU A 222 -17.41 23.18 17.28
C GLU A 222 -16.31 23.82 18.15
N GLN A 223 -15.09 24.04 17.65
CA GLN A 223 -14.08 24.78 18.42
C GLN A 223 -14.43 26.28 18.48
N PRO A 224 -14.58 26.89 19.67
CA PRO A 224 -14.85 28.31 19.78
C PRO A 224 -13.68 29.10 19.18
N GLN A 225 -13.96 29.99 18.22
CA GLN A 225 -13.02 31.05 17.87
C GLN A 225 -12.73 31.85 19.13
N GLU A 226 -11.50 31.79 19.63
CA GLU A 226 -11.03 32.70 20.67
C GLU A 226 -11.20 34.13 20.13
N GLU A 227 -12.10 34.89 20.76
CA GLU A 227 -12.19 36.34 20.54
C GLU A 227 -10.82 36.95 20.86
N PRO A 228 -10.30 37.89 20.05
CA PRO A 228 -9.04 38.54 20.37
C PRO A 228 -9.20 39.30 21.69
N GLU A 229 -8.41 38.93 22.70
CA GLU A 229 -8.30 39.71 23.93
C GLU A 229 -7.79 41.12 23.57
N ASP A 230 -8.68 42.10 23.74
CA ASP A 230 -8.39 43.53 23.65
C ASP A 230 -7.50 43.87 24.86
N ASP A 231 -6.18 43.82 24.67
CA ASP A 231 -5.19 44.19 25.68
C ASP A 231 -5.20 45.71 25.88
N ASN A 232 -6.01 46.15 26.83
CA ASN A 232 -5.99 47.52 27.32
C ASN A 232 -6.13 47.51 28.85
N SER A 233 -5.01 47.36 29.55
CA SER A 233 -4.91 47.71 30.96
C SER A 233 -3.55 48.35 31.24
N GLU A 234 -3.57 49.67 31.24
CA GLU A 234 -2.58 50.55 31.87
C GLU A 234 -2.39 50.14 33.34
N GLY A 235 -1.14 50.19 33.81
CA GLY A 235 -0.73 49.68 35.11
C GLY A 235 -1.15 50.53 36.30
N ASP A 236 -0.99 49.93 37.49
CA ASP A 236 -0.73 50.66 38.72
C ASP A 236 0.10 49.81 39.68
N GLU A 237 1.10 50.46 40.29
CA GLU A 237 2.06 49.92 41.25
C GLU A 237 1.43 49.85 42.65
N GLY A 238 1.82 48.88 43.48
CA GLY A 238 1.37 48.80 44.87
C GLY A 238 2.10 47.74 45.69
N ASP A 239 3.17 48.19 46.34
CA ASP A 239 4.06 47.54 47.31
C ASP A 239 3.33 47.01 48.57
N ASP A 240 3.81 45.90 49.17
CA ASP A 240 4.06 45.80 50.62
C ASP A 240 4.68 44.44 51.02
N GLN A 241 5.74 44.54 51.84
CA GLN A 241 6.51 43.48 52.48
C GLN A 241 6.05 43.20 53.94
N ASP A 242 6.65 42.16 54.52
CA ASP A 242 6.68 41.72 55.94
C ASP A 242 5.47 40.90 56.45
N ASP A 243 5.60 39.85 57.27
CA ASP A 243 6.70 39.46 58.17
C ASP A 243 6.61 37.96 58.57
N GLN A 244 7.71 37.42 59.09
CA GLN A 244 7.85 36.07 59.66
C GLN A 244 7.19 35.93 61.04
N GLN A 245 6.63 34.76 61.39
CA GLN A 245 7.05 34.00 62.59
C GLN A 245 6.40 32.61 62.74
N SER A 246 7.21 31.75 63.35
CA SER A 246 7.11 30.32 63.65
C SER A 246 6.18 29.95 64.82
N SER A 247 5.66 28.70 64.81
CA SER A 247 5.49 27.91 66.05
C SER A 247 5.41 26.40 65.79
N GLN A 248 6.11 25.66 66.65
CA GLN A 248 6.26 24.21 66.72
C GLN A 248 5.02 23.52 67.34
N GLY A 249 4.87 22.22 67.06
CA GLY A 249 4.03 21.29 67.82
C GLY A 249 4.36 19.84 67.46
N ASP A 250 4.88 19.10 68.44
CA ASP A 250 5.48 17.76 68.38
C ASP A 250 4.54 16.58 68.04
N ASP A 251 5.18 15.62 67.38
CA ASP A 251 5.25 14.16 67.59
C ASP A 251 4.38 13.49 68.70
N GLU A 252 3.75 12.36 68.36
CA GLU A 252 3.84 11.09 69.11
C GLU A 252 3.20 9.91 68.34
N SER A 253 4.08 9.11 67.74
CA SER A 253 4.20 7.64 67.80
C SER A 253 3.00 6.75 68.25
N ASN A 254 2.75 5.70 67.45
CA ASN A 254 2.74 4.34 68.00
C ASN A 254 3.20 3.29 66.97
N GLN A 255 4.24 2.54 67.37
CA GLN A 255 4.73 1.27 66.81
C GLN A 255 3.70 0.16 67.17
N GLU A 256 3.60 -1.01 66.53
CA GLU A 256 4.53 -2.15 66.40
C GLU A 256 3.95 -3.08 65.30
N ASP A 257 4.71 -3.62 64.33
CA ASP A 257 5.75 -4.68 64.34
C ASP A 257 5.21 -6.13 64.21
N ASP A 258 5.57 -6.80 63.10
CA ASP A 258 6.06 -8.20 62.93
C ASP A 258 5.99 -8.58 61.43
N GLN A 259 7.06 -8.67 60.62
CA GLN A 259 8.17 -9.65 60.57
C GLN A 259 7.65 -11.11 60.61
N THR A 260 7.67 -11.90 59.53
CA THR A 260 8.82 -12.70 59.03
C THR A 260 8.35 -13.49 57.80
N SER A 261 9.03 -13.48 56.64
CA SER A 261 10.15 -14.34 56.20
C SER A 261 9.91 -15.85 56.33
N ASP A 262 9.85 -16.59 55.21
CA ASP A 262 11.03 -17.26 54.61
C ASP A 262 10.66 -18.40 53.60
N ASN A 263 11.54 -18.53 52.61
CA ASN A 263 11.95 -19.65 51.74
C ASN A 263 11.11 -20.92 51.51
N GLY A 264 11.20 -21.39 50.25
CA GLY A 264 10.95 -22.78 49.87
C GLY A 264 11.46 -23.15 48.48
N GLN A 265 12.77 -23.45 48.38
CA GLN A 265 13.45 -24.11 47.26
C GLN A 265 13.13 -25.62 47.16
N GLY A 266 13.24 -26.19 45.95
CA GLY A 266 13.43 -27.64 45.70
C GLY A 266 12.80 -28.08 44.38
N GLN A 267 13.49 -28.19 43.23
CA GLN A 267 14.44 -29.21 42.75
C GLN A 267 13.94 -30.67 42.62
N GLY A 268 14.12 -31.21 41.40
CA GLY A 268 14.33 -32.63 41.05
C GLY A 268 13.17 -33.30 40.28
N GLN A 269 13.32 -34.11 39.23
CA GLN A 269 14.51 -34.65 38.55
C GLN A 269 14.08 -35.44 37.27
N LYS A 270 14.94 -35.40 36.25
CA LYS A 270 15.28 -36.31 35.11
C LYS A 270 14.54 -37.63 34.83
N VAL A 271 14.45 -37.97 33.52
CA VAL A 271 14.96 -39.20 32.82
C VAL A 271 15.20 -38.83 31.33
N ASP A 272 16.44 -38.70 30.79
CA ASP A 272 17.38 -39.67 30.14
C ASP A 272 16.83 -40.43 28.89
N GLN A 273 17.35 -40.13 27.67
CA GLN A 273 18.32 -40.90 26.82
C GLN A 273 17.61 -41.69 25.69
N GLU A 274 18.06 -41.82 24.43
CA GLU A 274 19.38 -41.79 23.79
C GLU A 274 19.28 -41.43 22.26
N PRO A 275 20.42 -41.16 21.58
CA PRO A 275 20.57 -40.95 20.13
C PRO A 275 21.17 -42.18 19.40
N THR A 276 21.01 -42.30 18.07
CA THR A 276 21.82 -43.24 17.26
C THR A 276 22.25 -42.69 15.89
N ASN A 277 23.44 -43.16 15.49
CA ASN A 277 24.37 -42.75 14.45
C ASN A 277 24.13 -43.33 13.04
N GLY A 278 24.87 -42.77 12.06
CA GLY A 278 25.40 -43.44 10.85
C GLY A 278 25.19 -42.59 9.58
N ASP A 279 26.14 -41.80 9.08
CA ASP A 279 27.49 -42.05 8.50
C ASP A 279 27.50 -42.64 7.07
N THR A 280 28.57 -42.26 6.34
CA THR A 280 29.02 -42.49 4.94
C THR A 280 28.69 -41.32 3.99
N GLY A 281 29.64 -40.60 3.37
CA GLY A 281 31.11 -40.75 3.24
C GLY A 281 31.54 -40.53 1.77
N GLY A 282 32.63 -39.76 1.56
CA GLY A 282 33.32 -39.56 0.26
C GLY A 282 33.23 -38.10 -0.24
N GLN A 283 34.20 -37.18 -0.11
CA GLN A 283 35.68 -37.16 -0.22
C GLN A 283 36.26 -37.29 -1.64
N GLY A 284 37.08 -36.29 -2.04
CA GLY A 284 37.95 -36.21 -3.22
C GLY A 284 37.70 -34.93 -4.04
N SER A 285 38.37 -33.80 -3.79
CA SER A 285 39.76 -33.44 -4.15
C SER A 285 40.03 -33.50 -5.66
N ASP A 286 40.35 -32.37 -6.31
CA ASP A 286 41.73 -32.03 -6.69
C ASP A 286 41.84 -30.62 -7.33
N ASP A 287 42.97 -29.99 -7.05
CA ASP A 287 43.45 -28.69 -7.51
C ASP A 287 44.02 -28.76 -8.94
N GLY A 288 44.06 -27.61 -9.63
CA GLY A 288 44.73 -27.48 -10.93
C GLY A 288 44.91 -26.05 -11.42
N LYS A 289 45.92 -25.35 -10.86
CA LYS A 289 46.73 -24.27 -11.47
C LYS A 289 47.12 -24.58 -12.93
N ALA A 290 47.56 -23.69 -13.82
CA ALA A 290 47.72 -22.24 -13.97
C ALA A 290 48.39 -22.02 -15.37
N GLU A 291 48.55 -20.75 -15.78
CA GLU A 291 49.44 -20.21 -16.83
C GLU A 291 48.91 -20.24 -18.28
N ASP A 292 48.66 -19.14 -18.99
CA ASP A 292 49.34 -17.83 -19.28
C ASP A 292 49.98 -17.84 -20.69
N GLU A 293 50.20 -16.62 -21.23
CA GLU A 293 50.70 -16.17 -22.55
C GLU A 293 49.56 -15.58 -23.43
N SER A 294 49.30 -14.27 -23.40
CA SER A 294 50.05 -13.14 -24.04
C SER A 294 49.97 -13.22 -25.58
N ASP A 295 49.86 -12.18 -26.40
CA ASP A 295 49.91 -10.72 -26.27
C ASP A 295 49.41 -10.14 -27.62
N SER A 296 49.07 -8.84 -27.65
CA SER A 296 49.29 -7.88 -28.78
C SER A 296 48.18 -6.83 -28.92
N LYS A 297 48.58 -5.62 -28.54
CA LYS A 297 47.96 -4.31 -28.78
C LYS A 297 47.90 -3.93 -30.27
N ALA A 298 46.96 -3.06 -30.62
CA ALA A 298 47.22 -1.93 -31.51
C ALA A 298 46.25 -0.76 -31.23
N ASP A 299 46.87 0.41 -31.06
CA ASP A 299 46.32 1.72 -30.72
C ASP A 299 45.47 2.38 -31.82
N GLY A 300 44.74 3.45 -31.45
CA GLY A 300 44.27 4.45 -32.42
C GLY A 300 43.25 5.46 -31.88
N GLN A 301 43.75 6.48 -31.17
CA GLN A 301 43.03 7.68 -30.70
C GLN A 301 42.47 8.57 -31.82
N GLY A 302 41.39 9.30 -31.52
CA GLY A 302 40.95 10.47 -32.31
C GLY A 302 39.67 11.12 -31.76
N ALA A 303 39.83 12.11 -30.90
CA ALA A 303 38.89 13.23 -30.67
C ALA A 303 39.62 14.54 -31.08
N PRO A 304 39.07 15.77 -31.03
CA PRO A 304 37.71 16.26 -30.68
C PRO A 304 37.16 17.43 -31.56
N GLY A 305 36.00 18.00 -31.19
CA GLY A 305 35.58 19.41 -31.42
C GLY A 305 34.78 19.72 -32.70
N GLU A 306 33.79 20.63 -32.78
CA GLU A 306 33.22 21.70 -31.93
C GLU A 306 31.88 22.15 -32.56
N ASP A 307 30.94 22.62 -31.72
CA ASP A 307 29.96 23.76 -31.84
C ASP A 307 29.07 23.93 -33.11
N ASP A 308 27.83 24.43 -33.12
CA ASP A 308 27.24 25.53 -32.34
C ASP A 308 25.69 25.64 -32.54
N ALA A 309 25.03 26.35 -31.61
CA ALA A 309 23.76 27.13 -31.64
C ALA A 309 22.40 26.47 -32.06
N ASP A 310 21.39 26.34 -31.19
CA ASP A 310 20.51 27.34 -30.48
C ASP A 310 19.20 27.66 -31.23
N ALA A 311 18.06 27.38 -30.56
CA ALA A 311 16.78 28.11 -30.68
C ALA A 311 15.72 27.55 -29.69
N ASN A 312 15.83 28.00 -28.44
CA ASN A 312 14.77 28.62 -27.63
C ASN A 312 13.26 28.33 -27.92
N ASN A 313 12.55 27.82 -26.91
CA ASN A 313 11.24 28.39 -26.52
C ASN A 313 10.92 28.08 -25.05
N GLN A 314 11.30 29.00 -24.16
CA GLN A 314 10.76 29.13 -22.81
C GLN A 314 9.37 29.76 -22.85
N SER A 315 8.45 29.23 -22.04
CA SER A 315 7.24 29.93 -21.60
C SER A 315 7.09 29.71 -20.09
N GLU A 316 7.57 30.69 -19.34
CA GLU A 316 6.93 31.32 -18.16
C GLU A 316 6.33 30.37 -17.11
N ASN A 317 7.03 30.03 -16.03
CA ASN A 317 7.28 30.86 -14.84
C ASN A 317 6.01 31.47 -14.22
N ALA A 318 5.34 30.68 -13.38
CA ALA A 318 4.54 31.19 -12.27
C ALA A 318 5.34 30.94 -10.98
N GLN A 319 6.24 31.87 -10.66
CA GLN A 319 6.65 32.08 -9.27
C GLN A 319 5.43 32.65 -8.53
N GLY A 320 4.75 31.78 -7.80
CA GLY A 320 3.80 32.15 -6.76
C GLY A 320 4.50 32.05 -5.41
N ASP A 321 4.61 33.20 -4.77
CA ASP A 321 5.03 33.47 -3.40
C ASP A 321 5.11 32.28 -2.43
N SER A 322 6.29 32.15 -1.81
CA SER A 322 6.43 31.58 -0.47
C SER A 322 5.82 32.55 0.54
N GLN A 323 4.50 32.61 0.63
CA GLN A 323 3.77 33.35 1.67
C GLN A 323 2.66 32.47 2.25
N GLY A 324 2.82 32.12 3.52
CA GLY A 324 1.79 31.52 4.37
C GLY A 324 1.55 30.04 4.11
N GLN A 325 2.00 29.18 5.02
CA GLN A 325 1.30 27.92 5.26
C GLN A 325 -0.09 28.28 5.77
N ASN A 326 -1.04 28.50 4.86
CA ASN A 326 -2.45 28.35 5.21
C ASN A 326 -2.61 26.88 5.57
N GLY A 327 -2.83 26.59 6.85
CA GLY A 327 -3.16 25.24 7.30
C GLY A 327 -4.30 24.69 6.45
N VAL A 328 -4.20 23.42 6.06
CA VAL A 328 -5.28 22.76 5.33
C VAL A 328 -6.43 22.63 6.32
N ASP A 329 -7.51 23.38 6.09
CA ASP A 329 -8.71 23.23 6.92
C ASP A 329 -9.30 21.83 6.68
N LEU A 330 -9.19 20.96 7.69
CA LEU A 330 -9.63 19.57 7.60
C LEU A 330 -11.14 19.47 7.32
N ALA A 331 -11.95 20.37 7.85
CA ALA A 331 -13.39 20.38 7.61
C ALA A 331 -13.70 20.67 6.13
N GLU A 332 -13.05 21.68 5.56
CA GLU A 332 -13.17 22.01 4.13
C GLU A 332 -12.65 20.87 3.25
N LEU A 333 -11.50 20.29 3.59
CA LEU A 333 -10.90 19.15 2.87
C LEU A 333 -11.85 17.95 2.84
N ILE A 334 -12.44 17.58 3.99
CA ILE A 334 -13.37 16.47 4.09
C ILE A 334 -14.66 16.77 3.31
N GLU A 335 -15.18 17.99 3.40
CA GLU A 335 -16.36 18.38 2.63
C GLU A 335 -16.08 18.30 1.11
N GLN A 336 -14.92 18.74 0.66
CA GLN A 336 -14.48 18.58 -0.73
C GLN A 336 -14.35 17.09 -1.12
N MET A 337 -13.81 16.25 -0.23
CA MET A 337 -13.69 14.82 -0.47
C MET A 337 -15.05 14.15 -0.67
N LEU A 338 -16.04 14.52 0.13
CA LEU A 338 -17.38 13.93 0.14
C LEU A 338 -18.30 14.48 -0.96
N SER A 339 -18.11 15.75 -1.36
CA SER A 339 -18.97 16.43 -2.34
C SER A 339 -18.48 16.32 -3.77
N SER A 340 -17.18 16.14 -3.99
CA SER A 340 -16.64 16.03 -5.34
C SER A 340 -16.89 14.65 -5.93
N ASN A 341 -17.25 14.63 -7.22
CA ASN A 341 -17.17 13.42 -8.04
C ASN A 341 -15.70 13.02 -8.35
N GLY A 342 -14.74 13.45 -7.52
CA GLY A 342 -13.30 13.42 -7.76
C GLY A 342 -12.62 12.06 -7.59
N GLY A 343 -13.38 10.97 -7.56
CA GLY A 343 -12.86 9.61 -7.59
C GLY A 343 -13.29 8.91 -8.88
N ASP A 344 -12.34 8.46 -9.68
CA ASP A 344 -12.63 7.36 -10.62
C ASP A 344 -12.78 6.11 -9.75
N ASP A 345 -13.98 5.52 -9.68
CA ASP A 345 -14.29 4.33 -8.87
C ASP A 345 -13.48 3.10 -9.31
N SER A 346 -12.74 3.19 -10.41
CA SER A 346 -11.68 2.26 -10.80
C SER A 346 -10.74 1.80 -9.67
N GLU A 347 -10.15 0.63 -9.91
CA GLU A 347 -9.10 0.00 -9.12
C GLU A 347 -8.07 0.98 -8.53
N VAL A 348 -7.67 0.74 -7.28
CA VAL A 348 -6.54 1.44 -6.62
C VAL A 348 -5.20 1.18 -7.34
N LEU A 349 -5.18 0.23 -8.26
CA LEU A 349 -4.07 0.01 -9.16
C LEU A 349 -4.22 0.94 -10.38
N ASP A 350 -3.13 1.59 -10.79
CA ASP A 350 -3.15 2.52 -11.92
C ASP A 350 -3.21 1.73 -13.24
N MET A 351 -4.43 1.29 -13.58
CA MET A 351 -4.69 0.47 -14.76
C MET A 351 -4.47 1.24 -16.08
N ASP A 352 -4.41 2.57 -16.05
CA ASP A 352 -4.03 3.37 -17.21
C ASP A 352 -2.54 3.29 -17.49
N LYS A 353 -1.69 3.41 -16.47
CA LYS A 353 -0.26 3.13 -16.63
C LYS A 353 -0.03 1.70 -17.11
N VAL A 354 -0.80 0.73 -16.61
CA VAL A 354 -0.76 -0.65 -17.11
C VAL A 354 -1.05 -0.71 -18.62
N ILE A 355 -2.15 -0.11 -19.08
CA ILE A 355 -2.48 -0.08 -20.52
C ILE A 355 -1.39 0.65 -21.32
N GLN A 356 -0.92 1.80 -20.86
CA GLN A 356 0.08 2.60 -21.57
C GLN A 356 1.39 1.84 -21.76
N GLN A 357 1.87 1.14 -20.72
CA GLN A 357 3.07 0.32 -20.82
C GLN A 357 2.87 -0.87 -21.79
N LEU A 358 1.70 -1.49 -21.78
CA LEU A 358 1.36 -2.58 -22.71
C LEU A 358 1.25 -2.09 -24.16
N ALA A 359 0.57 -0.96 -24.39
CA ALA A 359 0.40 -0.36 -25.71
C ALA A 359 1.75 0.06 -26.32
N THR A 360 2.61 0.71 -25.53
CA THR A 360 3.98 1.09 -25.94
C THR A 360 4.78 -0.15 -26.34
N SER A 361 4.67 -1.24 -25.57
CA SER A 361 5.37 -2.50 -25.85
C SER A 361 4.85 -3.21 -27.09
N ILE A 362 3.56 -3.05 -27.44
CA ILE A 362 2.98 -3.57 -28.68
C ILE A 362 3.39 -2.72 -29.89
N GLN A 363 3.41 -1.39 -29.77
CA GLN A 363 3.77 -0.45 -30.85
C GLN A 363 5.25 -0.48 -31.22
N ASN A 364 6.15 -0.69 -30.26
CA ASN A 364 7.60 -0.72 -30.50
C ASN A 364 8.11 -1.99 -31.20
N GLY A 365 7.20 -2.87 -31.67
CA GLY A 365 7.45 -3.70 -32.85
C GLY A 365 8.75 -4.51 -32.84
N THR A 366 9.06 -5.22 -31.76
CA THR A 366 9.92 -6.42 -31.91
C THR A 366 9.02 -7.55 -32.40
N ILE A 367 8.73 -7.54 -33.71
CA ILE A 367 8.00 -8.60 -34.43
C ILE A 367 9.00 -9.44 -35.20
#